data_AF-A0A1V1HYI0-F1
#
_entry.id   AF-A0A1V1HYI0-F1
#
_cell.length_a   1.000
_cell.length_b   1.000
_cell.length_c   1.000
_cell.angle_alpha   90.00
_cell.angle_beta   90.00
_cell.angle_gamma   90.00
#
_symmetry.space_group_name_H-M   'P 1'
#
loop_
_entity.id
_entity.type
_entity.pdbx_description
1 polymer ?
#
loop_
_entity_poly.entity_id
_entity_poly.type
_entity_poly.pdbx_seq_one_letter_code
_entity_poly.pdbx_strand_id
1 'polypeptide(L)'
;MIMNVKKTNKDAVIPMFAHPTDSGFDLFTCEDVTVSGGKKGIAKTGLIFEIPQGWGIQIKNKSGITVKGVPTTSGTNADITVFEGTVDMDYRGEVGIMFKNEEDFEITIPKHTKLAQGVLRRVYNCTFIEVEEVNDTVRGDGGFGSTGTTINTK
;
A
#
# COMPACT_ATOMS: atom_id res chain seq x y z
N MET A 1 -20.97 4.38 2.85
CA MET A 1 -20.44 2.99 2.81
C MET A 1 -20.00 2.62 4.21
N ILE A 2 -20.26 1.40 4.65
CA ILE A 2 -19.79 0.87 5.93
C ILE A 2 -18.85 -0.29 5.61
N MET A 3 -17.70 -0.36 6.27
CA MET A 3 -16.73 -1.45 6.16
C MET A 3 -16.50 -2.00 7.56
N ASN A 4 -16.90 -3.25 7.81
CA ASN A 4 -16.69 -3.87 9.11
C ASN A 4 -15.20 -4.22 9.27
N VAL A 5 -14.66 -4.00 10.46
CA VAL A 5 -13.25 -4.26 10.77
C VAL A 5 -13.15 -5.05 12.06
N LYS A 6 -12.43 -6.17 12.03
CA LYS A 6 -12.11 -6.98 13.21
C LYS A 6 -10.66 -6.76 13.60
N LYS A 7 -10.42 -6.49 14.89
CA LYS A 7 -9.08 -6.53 15.47
C LYS A 7 -8.69 -7.97 15.81
N THR A 8 -7.52 -8.40 15.37
CA THR A 8 -6.86 -9.65 15.80
C THR A 8 -5.85 -9.41 16.92
N ASN A 9 -5.42 -8.15 17.09
CA ASN A 9 -4.49 -7.71 18.12
C ASN A 9 -5.10 -6.54 18.92
N LYS A 10 -4.90 -6.52 20.25
CA LYS A 10 -5.38 -5.45 21.14
C LYS A 10 -4.77 -4.07 20.81
N ASP A 11 -3.53 -4.08 20.32
CA ASP A 11 -2.75 -2.89 19.93
C ASP A 11 -3.06 -2.46 18.48
N ALA A 12 -3.96 -3.16 17.76
CA ALA A 12 -4.40 -2.75 16.43
C ALA A 12 -5.14 -1.39 16.49
N VAL A 13 -4.83 -0.50 15.55
CA VAL A 13 -5.46 0.83 15.44
C VAL A 13 -6.53 0.78 14.36
N ILE A 14 -7.78 1.11 14.71
CA ILE A 14 -8.84 1.25 13.68
C ILE A 14 -8.50 2.48 12.83
N PRO A 15 -8.40 2.34 11.51
CA PRO A 15 -8.00 3.44 10.66
C PRO A 15 -9.11 4.51 10.56
N MET A 16 -8.68 5.75 10.37
CA MET A 16 -9.55 6.89 10.09
C MET A 16 -8.99 7.66 8.90
N PHE A 17 -9.89 8.30 8.15
CA PHE A 17 -9.50 9.34 7.21
C PHE A 17 -9.10 10.59 8.01
N ALA A 18 -7.94 11.18 7.72
CA ALA A 18 -7.48 12.35 8.46
C ALA A 18 -8.31 13.59 8.09
N HIS A 19 -8.73 13.68 6.83
CA HIS A 19 -9.61 14.71 6.29
C HIS A 19 -10.76 14.11 5.46
N PRO A 20 -11.92 14.79 5.35
CA PRO A 20 -13.08 14.28 4.62
C PRO A 20 -12.84 13.96 3.14
N THR A 21 -11.84 14.60 2.53
CA THR A 21 -11.49 14.46 1.11
C THR A 21 -10.27 13.57 0.87
N ASP A 22 -9.73 12.94 1.91
CA ASP A 22 -8.56 12.08 1.76
C ASP A 22 -8.87 10.88 0.89
N SER A 23 -7.93 10.54 0.01
CA SER A 23 -8.08 9.38 -0.88
C SER A 23 -7.89 8.04 -0.16
N GLY A 24 -7.26 8.05 1.03
CA GLY A 24 -6.94 6.84 1.77
C GLY A 24 -6.98 7.06 3.27
N PHE A 25 -7.02 5.96 4.00
CA PHE A 25 -6.96 5.92 5.45
C PHE A 25 -5.61 5.38 5.91
N ASP A 26 -5.13 5.86 7.04
CA ASP A 26 -3.81 5.48 7.56
C ASP A 26 -3.79 4.08 8.16
N LEU A 27 -2.76 3.29 7.84
CA LEU A 27 -2.51 1.97 8.39
C LEU A 27 -1.29 2.00 9.31
N PHE A 28 -1.43 1.33 10.45
CA PHE A 28 -0.46 1.37 11.54
C PHE A 28 0.07 -0.03 11.84
N THR A 29 1.32 -0.10 12.30
CA THR A 29 1.88 -1.33 12.87
C THR A 29 1.17 -1.66 14.20
N CYS A 30 0.81 -2.91 14.45
CA CYS A 30 0.25 -3.33 15.75
C CYS A 30 1.30 -3.89 16.72
N GLU A 31 2.52 -4.09 16.25
CA GLU A 31 3.67 -4.60 17.02
C GLU A 31 4.96 -3.97 16.50
N ASP A 32 6.04 -4.10 17.27
CA ASP A 32 7.37 -3.70 16.81
C ASP A 32 7.82 -4.66 15.69
N VAL A 33 8.45 -4.13 14.66
CA VAL A 33 8.87 -4.90 13.48
C VAL A 33 10.34 -4.67 13.22
N THR A 34 11.15 -5.71 13.41
CA THR A 34 12.60 -5.69 13.18
C THR A 34 12.93 -6.31 11.81
N VAL A 35 13.72 -5.62 11.00
CA VAL A 35 14.10 -6.06 9.65
C VAL A 35 15.57 -5.76 9.38
N SER A 36 16.34 -6.78 9.02
CA SER A 36 17.75 -6.63 8.65
C SER A 36 17.92 -5.77 7.39
N GLY A 37 19.07 -5.11 7.26
CA GLY A 37 19.42 -4.26 6.12
C GLY A 37 19.23 -4.94 4.76
N GLY A 38 18.63 -4.21 3.81
CA GLY A 38 18.34 -4.69 2.46
C GLY A 38 17.28 -5.82 2.37
N LYS A 39 16.68 -6.25 3.47
CA LYS A 39 15.67 -7.33 3.50
C LYS A 39 14.24 -6.80 3.44
N LYS A 40 13.34 -7.68 3.03
CA LYS A 40 11.90 -7.42 3.05
C LYS A 40 11.32 -7.81 4.40
N GLY A 41 10.38 -7.02 4.89
CA GLY A 41 9.59 -7.29 6.08
C GLY A 41 8.10 -7.20 5.79
N ILE A 42 7.30 -7.70 6.74
CA ILE A 42 5.85 -7.55 6.75
C ILE A 42 5.47 -6.95 8.10
N ALA A 43 4.94 -5.74 8.09
CA ALA A 43 4.38 -5.13 9.29
C ALA A 43 2.90 -5.45 9.39
N LYS A 44 2.54 -6.17 10.44
CA LYS A 44 1.15 -6.53 10.73
C LYS A 44 0.35 -5.32 11.21
N THR A 45 -0.90 -5.23 10.73
CA THR A 45 -1.83 -4.18 11.18
C THR A 45 -2.72 -4.64 12.33
N GLY A 46 -2.85 -5.95 12.55
CA GLY A 46 -3.81 -6.51 13.50
C GLY A 46 -5.26 -6.34 13.05
N LEU A 47 -5.52 -6.10 11.76
CA LEU A 47 -6.84 -5.83 11.21
C LEU A 47 -7.24 -6.84 10.13
N ILE A 48 -8.48 -7.31 10.22
CA ILE A 48 -9.18 -8.01 9.16
C ILE A 48 -10.31 -7.09 8.68
N PHE A 49 -10.43 -6.90 7.36
CA PHE A 49 -11.46 -6.06 6.77
C PHE A 49 -12.53 -6.92 6.11
N GLU A 50 -13.80 -6.58 6.34
CA GLU A 50 -14.91 -7.03 5.54
C GLU A 50 -15.19 -5.97 4.48
N ILE A 51 -14.49 -6.10 3.36
CA ILE A 51 -14.56 -5.12 2.27
C ILE A 51 -15.88 -5.32 1.51
N PRO A 52 -16.66 -4.25 1.24
CA PRO A 52 -17.91 -4.35 0.50
C PRO A 52 -17.72 -4.88 -0.93
N GLN A 53 -18.73 -5.59 -1.45
CA GLN A 53 -18.72 -6.12 -2.81
C GLN A 53 -18.46 -5.02 -3.86
N GLY A 54 -17.60 -5.33 -4.84
CA GLY A 54 -17.20 -4.40 -5.90
C GLY A 54 -16.09 -3.42 -5.50
N TRP A 55 -15.44 -3.64 -4.36
CA TRP A 55 -14.33 -2.84 -3.86
C TRP A 55 -13.14 -3.69 -3.47
N GLY A 56 -11.95 -3.10 -3.55
CA GLY A 56 -10.72 -3.62 -2.95
C GLY A 56 -9.99 -2.50 -2.21
N ILE A 57 -8.99 -2.86 -1.42
CA ILE A 57 -8.06 -1.90 -0.81
C ILE A 57 -6.72 -1.99 -1.53
N GLN A 58 -6.21 -0.85 -1.98
CA GLN A 58 -4.84 -0.72 -2.46
C GLN A 58 -3.96 -0.16 -1.34
N ILE A 59 -2.99 -0.94 -0.90
CA ILE A 59 -1.94 -0.49 0.02
C ILE A 59 -0.99 0.39 -0.77
N LYS A 60 -0.78 1.63 -0.31
CA LYS A 60 0.13 2.59 -0.93
C LYS A 60 1.10 3.18 0.07
N ASN A 61 2.27 3.57 -0.44
CA ASN A 61 3.24 4.35 0.31
C ASN A 61 2.68 5.75 0.65
N LYS A 62 3.27 6.40 1.65
CA LYS A 62 2.95 7.77 2.03
C LYS A 62 4.11 8.68 1.65
N SER A 63 3.82 9.81 1.02
CA SER A 63 4.84 10.80 0.62
C SER A 63 5.72 11.24 1.79
N GLY A 64 5.16 11.40 2.99
CA GLY A 64 5.91 11.75 4.19
C GLY A 64 6.96 10.69 4.56
N ILE A 65 6.65 9.40 4.40
CA ILE A 65 7.59 8.30 4.64
C ILE A 65 8.65 8.28 3.54
N THR A 66 8.25 8.48 2.27
CA THR A 66 9.19 8.55 1.14
C THR A 66 10.23 9.67 1.31
N VAL A 67 9.85 10.81 1.89
CA VAL A 67 10.74 11.98 2.01
C VAL A 67 11.50 12.00 3.33
N LYS A 68 10.89 11.55 4.43
CA LYS A 68 11.46 11.70 5.78
C LYS A 68 11.97 10.39 6.37
N GLY A 69 11.71 9.26 5.73
CA GLY A 69 11.87 7.94 6.33
C GLY A 69 10.79 7.61 7.36
N VAL A 70 10.93 6.42 7.96
CA VAL A 70 10.09 5.91 9.06
C VAL A 70 10.83 6.07 10.38
N PRO A 71 10.16 6.48 11.48
CA PRO A 71 10.80 6.50 12.80
C PRO A 71 11.19 5.08 13.24
N THR A 72 12.35 4.96 13.90
CA THR A 72 12.84 3.69 14.45
C THR A 72 13.07 3.79 15.96
N THR A 73 13.23 2.65 16.63
CA THR A 73 13.51 2.61 18.08
C THR A 73 14.88 3.16 18.47
N SER A 74 15.81 3.34 17.52
CA SER A 74 17.10 3.99 17.76
C SER A 74 16.99 5.51 17.94
N GLY A 75 15.82 6.09 17.62
CA GLY A 75 15.59 7.54 17.65
C GLY A 75 15.92 8.26 16.33
N THR A 76 16.40 7.54 15.31
CA THR A 76 16.57 8.07 13.95
C THR A 76 15.48 7.57 13.01
N ASN A 77 15.26 8.30 11.92
CA ASN A 77 14.45 7.79 10.82
C ASN A 77 15.30 6.88 9.93
N ALA A 78 14.66 5.91 9.28
CA ALA A 78 15.26 5.02 8.30
C ALA A 78 14.49 5.02 6.99
N ASP A 79 15.17 4.81 5.88
CA ASP A 79 14.56 4.73 4.57
C ASP A 79 13.97 3.34 4.33
N ILE A 80 12.70 3.34 3.90
CA ILE A 80 11.99 2.11 3.53
C ILE A 80 11.21 2.31 2.24
N THR A 81 11.07 1.21 1.49
CA THR A 81 10.14 1.15 0.36
C THR A 81 8.94 0.30 0.74
N VAL A 82 7.76 0.93 0.90
CA VAL A 82 6.49 0.20 1.01
C VAL A 82 6.10 -0.29 -0.38
N PHE A 83 5.88 -1.60 -0.50
CA PHE A 83 5.38 -2.20 -1.73
C PHE A 83 3.88 -1.98 -1.86
N GLU A 84 3.41 -1.69 -3.08
CA GLU A 84 1.97 -1.69 -3.33
C GLU A 84 1.40 -3.11 -3.17
N GLY A 85 0.16 -3.18 -2.68
CA GLY A 85 -0.52 -4.45 -2.45
C GLY A 85 -2.02 -4.32 -2.68
N THR A 86 -2.63 -5.37 -3.22
CA THR A 86 -4.08 -5.47 -3.36
C THR A 86 -4.63 -6.35 -2.23
N VAL A 87 -5.63 -5.84 -1.52
CA VAL A 87 -6.43 -6.63 -0.58
C VAL A 87 -7.80 -6.86 -1.21
N ASP A 88 -8.06 -8.12 -1.56
CA ASP A 88 -9.26 -8.55 -2.25
C ASP A 88 -10.49 -8.56 -1.34
N MET A 89 -11.67 -8.40 -1.95
CA MET A 89 -12.92 -8.20 -1.22
C MET A 89 -13.30 -9.38 -0.30
N ASP A 90 -12.89 -10.58 -0.68
CA ASP A 90 -13.15 -11.85 0.00
C ASP A 90 -11.99 -12.27 0.92
N TYR A 91 -10.90 -11.50 0.95
CA TYR A 91 -9.81 -11.73 1.89
C TYR A 91 -10.30 -11.50 3.32
N ARG A 92 -10.13 -12.51 4.17
CA ARG A 92 -10.46 -12.47 5.61
C ARG A 92 -9.26 -12.77 6.50
N GLY A 93 -8.07 -12.75 5.92
CA GLY A 93 -6.82 -12.77 6.67
C GLY A 93 -6.47 -11.40 7.21
N GLU A 94 -5.44 -11.37 8.05
CA GLU A 94 -4.92 -10.12 8.60
C GLU A 94 -4.15 -9.34 7.53
N VAL A 95 -4.46 -8.06 7.38
CA VAL A 95 -3.76 -7.18 6.43
C VAL A 95 -2.35 -6.89 6.95
N GLY A 96 -1.35 -7.20 6.13
CA GLY A 96 0.05 -6.83 6.35
C GLY A 96 0.50 -5.74 5.39
N ILE A 97 1.47 -4.94 5.82
CA ILE A 97 2.16 -3.94 5.03
C ILE A 97 3.52 -4.51 4.65
N MET A 98 3.70 -4.85 3.38
CA MET A 98 4.99 -5.33 2.87
C MET A 98 5.91 -4.14 2.61
N PHE A 99 7.15 -4.21 3.08
CA PHE A 99 8.14 -3.18 2.84
C PHE A 99 9.54 -3.77 2.72
N LYS A 100 10.48 -2.98 2.20
CA LYS A 100 11.91 -3.27 2.22
C LYS A 100 12.61 -2.24 3.11
N ASN A 101 13.50 -2.72 3.97
CA ASN A 101 14.49 -1.87 4.62
C ASN A 101 15.57 -1.50 3.60
N GLU A 102 15.72 -0.21 3.29
CA GLU A 102 16.71 0.28 2.33
C GLU A 102 18.07 0.56 2.98
N GLU A 103 18.14 0.56 4.31
CA GLU A 103 19.39 0.67 5.04
C GLU A 103 20.26 -0.60 4.85
N ASP A 104 21.56 -0.47 5.11
CA ASP A 104 22.50 -1.59 5.19
C ASP A 104 22.58 -2.22 6.59
N PHE A 105 21.90 -1.64 7.58
CA PHE A 105 21.79 -2.12 8.95
C PHE A 105 20.36 -2.52 9.34
N GLU A 106 20.23 -3.25 10.44
CA GLU A 106 18.93 -3.65 10.98
C GLU A 106 18.18 -2.46 11.58
N ILE A 107 16.89 -2.34 11.24
CA ILE A 107 16.00 -1.34 11.82
C ILE A 107 14.90 -2.03 12.62
N THR A 108 14.39 -1.35 13.65
CA THR A 108 13.16 -1.74 14.33
C THR A 108 12.16 -0.59 14.25
N ILE A 109 11.06 -0.84 13.55
CA ILE A 109 9.93 0.09 13.44
C ILE A 109 9.03 -0.14 14.65
N PRO A 110 8.76 0.88 15.48
CA PRO A 110 7.95 0.68 16.68
C PRO A 110 6.49 0.42 16.32
N LYS A 111 5.76 -0.22 17.24
CA LYS A 111 4.31 -0.35 17.18
C LYS A 111 3.63 1.02 17.07
N HIS A 112 2.43 1.03 16.52
CA HIS A 112 1.63 2.23 16.24
C HIS A 112 2.31 3.21 15.27
N THR A 113 3.29 2.74 14.49
CA THR A 113 3.88 3.55 13.43
C THR A 113 2.94 3.57 12.24
N LYS A 114 2.57 4.79 11.83
CA LYS A 114 1.84 5.04 10.59
C LYS A 114 2.75 4.71 9.40
N LEU A 115 2.57 3.53 8.81
CA LEU A 115 3.53 2.96 7.86
C LEU A 115 3.04 2.97 6.41
N ALA A 116 1.74 2.92 6.18
CA ALA A 116 1.15 2.95 4.85
C ALA A 116 -0.23 3.60 4.89
N GLN A 117 -0.88 3.68 3.74
CA GLN A 117 -2.28 4.04 3.63
C GLN A 117 -3.03 3.03 2.77
N GLY A 118 -4.27 2.73 3.16
CA GLY A 118 -5.21 1.97 2.35
C GLY A 118 -6.06 2.92 1.50
N VAL A 119 -6.14 2.68 0.20
CA VAL A 119 -7.01 3.43 -0.73
C VAL A 119 -8.10 2.50 -1.22
N LEU A 120 -9.37 2.83 -0.94
CA LEU A 120 -10.50 2.08 -1.50
C LEU A 120 -10.61 2.32 -3.00
N ARG A 121 -10.72 1.23 -3.76
CA ARG A 121 -10.90 1.29 -5.21
C ARG A 121 -12.07 0.41 -5.63
N ARG A 122 -12.87 0.91 -6.58
CA ARG A 122 -13.86 0.08 -7.27
C ARG A 122 -13.15 -0.97 -8.11
N VAL A 123 -13.62 -2.18 -8.03
CA VAL A 123 -13.15 -3.32 -8.83
C VAL A 123 -14.29 -3.74 -9.75
N TYR A 124 -13.98 -3.89 -11.02
CA TYR A 124 -14.91 -4.39 -12.03
C TYR A 124 -14.42 -5.75 -12.51
N ASN A 125 -15.30 -6.74 -12.49
CA ASN A 125 -15.01 -8.04 -13.07
C ASN A 125 -15.29 -8.01 -14.57
N CYS A 126 -14.53 -8.78 -15.33
CA CYS A 126 -14.77 -9.04 -16.74
C CYS A 126 -14.66 -10.54 -17.03
N THR A 127 -15.23 -10.95 -18.16
CA THR A 127 -14.96 -12.26 -18.76
C THR A 127 -13.94 -12.06 -19.87
N PHE A 128 -12.88 -12.85 -19.86
CA PHE A 128 -11.88 -12.84 -20.93
C PHE A 128 -12.35 -13.75 -22.06
N ILE A 129 -12.31 -13.24 -23.29
CA ILE A 129 -12.64 -13.98 -24.52
C ILE A 129 -11.42 -13.89 -25.43
N GLU A 130 -10.91 -15.04 -25.86
CA GLU A 130 -9.81 -15.14 -26.83
C GLU A 130 -10.31 -14.76 -28.23
N VAL A 131 -9.52 -13.96 -28.95
CA VAL A 131 -9.82 -13.47 -30.30
C VAL A 131 -8.55 -13.48 -31.15
N GLU A 132 -8.69 -13.64 -32.47
CA GLU A 132 -7.55 -13.62 -33.41
C GLU A 132 -6.91 -12.23 -33.54
N GLU A 133 -7.73 -11.16 -33.45
CA GLU A 133 -7.26 -9.78 -33.61
C GLU A 133 -7.98 -8.83 -32.64
N VAL A 134 -7.28 -7.78 -32.20
CA VAL A 134 -7.83 -6.66 -31.40
C VAL A 134 -7.95 -5.40 -32.28
N ASN A 135 -8.88 -4.51 -31.96
CA ASN A 135 -9.07 -3.26 -32.70
C ASN A 135 -7.86 -2.32 -32.55
N ASP A 136 -7.54 -1.58 -33.61
CA ASP A 136 -6.53 -0.52 -33.58
C ASP A 136 -6.92 0.64 -32.66
N THR A 137 -5.91 1.27 -32.06
CA THR A 137 -6.07 2.50 -31.26
C THR A 137 -5.01 3.53 -31.63
N VAL A 138 -5.25 4.80 -31.30
CA VAL A 138 -4.28 5.90 -31.50
C VAL A 138 -2.93 5.60 -30.82
N ARG A 139 -2.94 4.87 -29.69
CA ARG A 139 -1.71 4.51 -28.98
C ARG A 139 -0.96 3.33 -29.61
N GLY A 140 -1.67 2.41 -30.28
CA GLY A 140 -1.09 1.20 -30.86
C GLY A 140 -0.24 0.41 -29.85
N ASP A 141 0.97 0.05 -30.26
CA ASP A 141 1.99 -0.66 -29.49
C ASP A 141 2.91 0.27 -28.66
N GLY A 142 2.64 1.57 -28.63
CA GLY A 142 3.46 2.56 -27.93
C GLY A 142 3.41 2.44 -26.40
N GLY A 143 4.53 2.07 -25.77
CA GLY A 143 4.72 1.96 -24.31
C GLY A 143 6.06 2.48 -23.81
N PHE A 144 6.33 2.34 -22.50
CA PHE A 144 7.65 2.55 -21.87
C PHE A 144 8.34 3.89 -22.21
N GLY A 145 7.62 5.00 -22.10
CA GLY A 145 8.18 6.33 -22.42
C GLY A 145 8.08 6.71 -23.89
N SER A 146 7.18 6.07 -24.66
CA SER A 146 6.86 6.43 -26.05
C SER A 146 6.44 7.89 -26.25
N THR A 147 6.04 8.59 -25.19
CA THR A 147 5.69 10.02 -25.20
C THR A 147 6.86 10.94 -24.87
N GLY A 148 8.08 10.40 -24.71
CA GLY A 148 9.26 11.14 -24.28
C GLY A 148 9.27 11.45 -22.77
N THR A 149 10.40 11.94 -22.30
CA THR A 149 10.62 12.36 -20.90
C THR A 149 10.73 13.88 -20.76
N THR A 150 10.68 14.62 -21.87
CA THR A 150 10.84 16.08 -21.92
C THR A 150 9.80 16.71 -22.85
N ILE A 151 9.40 17.94 -22.55
CA ILE A 151 8.55 18.74 -23.44
C ILE A 151 9.46 19.34 -24.51
N ASN A 152 9.24 18.96 -25.77
CA ASN A 152 9.91 19.63 -26.90
C ASN A 152 9.18 20.95 -27.20
N THR A 153 9.62 22.04 -26.58
CA THR A 153 9.25 23.40 -27.00
C THR A 153 10.08 23.76 -28.23
N LYS A 154 9.44 23.82 -29.41
CA LYS A 154 9.96 24.56 -30.57
C LYS A 154 9.72 26.05 -30.37
#